data_AF-A0A9E4KZI5-F1
#
_entry.id   AF-A0A9E4KZI5-F1
#
_cell.length_a   1.000
_cell.length_b   1.000
_cell.length_c   1.000
_cell.angle_alpha   90.00
_cell.angle_beta   90.00
_cell.angle_gamma   90.00
#
_symmetry.space_group_name_H-M   'P 1'
#
loop_
_entity.id
_entity.type
_entity.pdbx_description
1 polymer ?
#
loop_
_entity_poly.entity_id
_entity_poly.type
_entity_poly.pdbx_seq_one_letter_code
_entity_poly.pdbx_strand_id
1 'polypeptide(L)' 'MPVADRREPAIINQNGEAEAVMRDIGSYERMRETVALLKILVLGNRQIDAGRVQSAAEVIARLQKRPCLSGRSPSVTA' A
#
# COMPACT_ATOMS: atom_id res chain seq x y z
N MET A 1 -9.48 16.72 26.45
CA MET A 1 -10.02 15.70 25.53
C MET A 1 -8.96 15.47 24.44
N PRO A 2 -8.45 14.25 24.24
CA PRO A 2 -7.40 13.97 23.26
C PRO A 2 -7.88 14.11 21.81
N VAL A 3 -6.99 14.55 20.92
CA VAL A 3 -7.22 14.58 19.46
C VAL A 3 -7.55 13.18 18.90
N ALA A 4 -7.18 12.09 19.60
CA ALA A 4 -7.52 10.73 19.20
C ALA A 4 -9.03 10.45 19.13
N ASP A 5 -9.85 11.12 19.96
CA ASP A 5 -11.30 10.89 20.01
C ASP A 5 -12.06 11.60 18.89
N ARG A 6 -11.45 12.62 18.27
CA ARG A 6 -11.98 13.29 17.08
C ARG A 6 -11.09 12.95 15.90
N ARG A 7 -11.57 12.13 14.96
CA ARG A 7 -10.85 11.78 13.71
C ARG A 7 -10.67 12.95 12.73
N GLU A 8 -10.69 14.18 13.24
CA GLU A 8 -10.56 15.42 12.49
C GLU A 8 -9.17 16.00 12.74
N PRO A 9 -8.46 16.44 11.68
CA PRO A 9 -7.17 17.10 11.83
C PRO A 9 -7.31 18.43 12.60
N ALA A 10 -6.39 18.68 13.53
CA ALA A 10 -6.29 19.98 14.20
C ALA A 10 -5.25 20.86 13.47
N ILE A 11 -5.60 22.12 13.22
CA ILE A 11 -4.72 23.10 12.59
C ILE A 11 -4.08 23.97 13.68
N ILE A 12 -2.75 24.09 13.64
CA ILE A 12 -1.98 24.97 14.52
C ILE A 12 -1.64 26.22 13.72
N ASN A 13 -2.18 27.37 14.17
CA ASN A 13 -1.92 28.67 13.56
C ASN A 13 -0.88 29.45 14.37
N GLN A 14 0.06 30.08 13.68
CA GLN A 14 1.00 31.07 14.25
C GLN A 14 0.86 32.36 13.45
N ASN A 15 0.71 33.50 14.15
CA ASN A 15 0.54 34.83 13.54
C ASN A 15 -0.61 34.94 12.51
N GLY A 16 -1.63 34.08 12.61
CA GLY A 16 -2.76 34.06 11.68
C GLY A 16 -2.57 33.15 10.46
N GLU A 17 -1.44 32.46 10.35
CA GLU A 17 -1.15 31.51 9.26
C GLU A 17 -1.10 30.05 9.78
N ALA A 18 -1.66 29.12 9.02
CA ALA A 18 -1.63 27.70 9.34
C ALA A 18 -0.24 27.11 9.06
N GLU A 19 0.50 26.76 10.11
CA GLU A 19 1.89 26.29 10.01
C GLU A 19 2.00 24.76 10.14
N ALA A 20 1.13 24.14 10.93
CA ALA A 20 1.16 22.69 11.15
C ALA A 20 -0.23 22.08 11.25
N VAL A 21 -0.34 20.80 10.88
CA VAL A 21 -1.56 20.01 11.00
C VAL A 21 -1.27 18.79 11.88
N MET A 22 -1.85 18.77 13.08
CA MET A 22 -1.75 17.65 14.01
C MET A 22 -2.84 16.62 13.69
N ARG A 23 -2.45 15.35 13.54
CA ARG A 23 -3.34 14.23 13.22
C ARG A 23 -3.02 13.03 14.09
N ASP A 24 -4.03 12.21 14.33
CA ASP A 24 -3.86 10.88 14.89
C ASP A 24 -2.96 10.01 13.99
N ILE A 25 -2.02 9.30 14.61
CA ILE A 25 -1.03 8.47 13.91
C ILE A 25 -1.69 7.33 13.12
N GLY A 26 -2.74 6.71 13.67
CA GLY A 26 -3.47 5.64 12.99
C GLY A 26 -4.17 6.15 11.73
N SER A 27 -4.74 7.34 11.80
CA SER A 27 -5.39 8.02 10.67
C SER A 27 -4.36 8.43 9.61
N TYR A 28 -3.18 8.87 10.02
CA TYR A 28 -2.09 9.20 9.11
C TYR A 28 -1.56 7.97 8.35
N GLU A 29 -1.32 6.86 9.04
CA GLU A 29 -0.85 5.62 8.41
C GLU A 29 -1.88 5.01 7.45
N ARG A 30 -3.16 4.96 7.82
CA ARG A 30 -4.23 4.50 6.91
C ARG A 30 -4.31 5.33 5.63
N MET A 31 -4.16 6.64 5.75
CA MET A 31 -4.12 7.53 4.59
C MET A 31 -2.89 7.23 3.71
N ARG A 32 -1.72 7.01 4.30
CA ARG A 32 -0.49 6.67 3.55
C ARG A 32 -0.65 5.36 2.78
N GLU A 33 -1.23 4.34 3.41
CA GLU A 33 -1.53 3.06 2.76
C GLU A 33 -2.49 3.24 1.58
N THR A 34 -3.56 4.01 1.78
CA THR A 34 -4.53 4.32 0.71
C THR A 34 -3.86 5.02 -0.47
N VAL A 35 -3.03 6.02 -0.21
CA VAL A 35 -2.27 6.72 -1.26
C VAL A 35 -1.28 5.78 -1.96
N ALA A 36 -0.67 4.83 -1.26
CA ALA A 36 0.20 3.83 -1.86
C ALA A 36 -0.57 2.90 -2.82
N LEU A 37 -1.76 2.44 -2.44
CA LEU A 37 -2.63 1.64 -3.29
C LEU A 37 -3.05 2.41 -4.55
N LEU A 38 -3.43 3.68 -4.41
CA LEU A 38 -3.77 4.53 -5.54
C LEU A 38 -2.58 4.73 -6.49
N LYS A 39 -1.36 4.88 -5.97
CA LYS A 39 -0.14 4.93 -6.80
C LYS A 39 0.09 3.64 -7.57
N ILE A 40 -0.11 2.48 -6.92
CA ILE A 40 0.00 1.17 -7.57
C ILE A 40 -1.03 1.07 -8.71
N LEU A 41 -2.27 1.48 -8.48
CA LEU A 41 -3.33 1.46 -9.50
C LEU A 41 -2.98 2.35 -10.70
N VAL A 42 -2.55 3.59 -10.46
CA VAL A 42 -2.12 4.50 -11.54
C VAL A 42 -0.94 3.93 -12.31
N LEU A 43 0.05 3.35 -11.62
CA LEU A 43 1.18 2.71 -12.26
C LEU A 43 0.73 1.51 -13.12
N GLY A 44 -0.19 0.70 -12.61
CA GLY A 44 -0.78 -0.43 -13.32
C GLY A 44 -1.48 0.00 -14.60
N ASN A 45 -2.33 1.03 -14.54
CA ASN A 45 -2.99 1.58 -15.73
C ASN A 45 -1.98 2.04 -16.79
N ARG A 46 -0.92 2.75 -16.39
CA ARG A 46 0.15 3.15 -17.32
C ARG A 46 0.92 1.96 -17.91
N GLN A 47 1.03 0.85 -17.20
CA GLN A 47 1.64 -0.37 -17.75
C GLN A 47 0.73 -1.04 -18.77
N ILE A 48 -0.59 -1.05 -18.53
CA ILE A 48 -1.59 -1.55 -19.47
C ILE A 48 -1.57 -0.72 -20.76
N ASP A 49 -1.65 0.61 -20.66
CA ASP A 49 -1.62 1.51 -21.82
C ASP A 49 -0.34 1.35 -22.65
N ALA A 50 0.78 1.06 -21.99
CA ALA A 50 2.07 0.81 -22.64
C ALA A 50 2.24 -0.64 -23.15
N GLY A 51 1.21 -1.49 -23.07
CA GLY A 51 1.26 -2.90 -23.49
C GLY A 51 2.18 -3.77 -22.64
N ARG A 52 2.62 -3.31 -21.46
CA ARG A 52 3.51 -4.05 -20.54
C ARG A 52 2.71 -5.02 -19.67
N VAL A 53 2.01 -5.93 -20.32
CA VAL A 53 1.13 -6.93 -19.68
C VAL A 53 1.60 -8.35 -19.99
N GLN A 54 1.25 -9.29 -19.12
CA GLN A 54 1.44 -10.73 -19.33
C GLN A 54 0.10 -11.43 -19.12
N SER A 55 -0.16 -12.51 -19.86
CA SER A 55 -1.39 -13.27 -19.63
C SER A 55 -1.35 -13.95 -18.26
N ALA A 56 -2.49 -13.97 -17.57
CA ALA A 56 -2.57 -14.60 -16.25
C ALA A 56 -2.17 -16.09 -16.31
N ALA A 57 -2.56 -16.79 -17.39
CA ALA A 57 -2.23 -18.19 -17.61
C ALA A 57 -0.71 -18.42 -17.69
N GLU A 58 0.02 -17.61 -18.45
CA GLU A 58 1.48 -17.70 -18.54
C GLU A 58 2.16 -17.46 -17.20
N VAL A 59 1.71 -16.45 -16.45
CA VAL A 59 2.27 -16.11 -15.14
C VAL A 59 2.02 -17.23 -14.13
N ILE A 60 0.81 -17.77 -14.07
CA ILE A 60 0.45 -18.87 -13.16
C ILE A 60 1.27 -20.13 -13.49
N ALA A 61 1.34 -20.51 -14.77
CA ALA A 61 2.13 -21.66 -15.20
C ALA A 61 3.62 -21.50 -14.86
N ARG A 62 4.17 -20.28 -15.00
CA ARG A 62 5.55 -19.97 -14.58
C ARG A 62 5.74 -20.07 -13.07
N LEU A 63 4.78 -19.60 -12.27
CA LEU A 63 4.85 -19.67 -10.80
C LEU A 63 4.78 -21.11 -10.28
N GLN A 64 3.96 -21.96 -10.87
CA GLN A 64 3.84 -23.38 -10.49
C GLN A 64 5.12 -24.18 -10.75
N LYS A 65 5.93 -23.77 -11.74
CA LYS A 65 7.23 -24.36 -12.03
C LYS A 65 8.31 -23.96 -11.01
N ARG A 66 8.03 -22.99 -10.11
CA ARG A 66 8.97 -22.60 -9.06
C ARG A 66 8.86 -23.59 -7.89
N PRO A 67 9.97 -24.25 -7.49
CA PRO A 67 9.94 -25.33 -6.50
C PRO A 67 9.41 -24.90 -5.13
N CYS A 68 9.49 -23.61 -4.78
CA CYS A 68 8.96 -23.06 -3.53
C CYS A 68 7.44 -22.90 -3.45
N LEU A 69 6.72 -22.96 -4.59
CA LEU A 69 5.25 -22.83 -4.62
C LEU A 69 4.55 -24.16 -4.92
N SER A 70 5.31 -25.19 -5.34
CA SER A 70 4.86 -26.57 -5.19
C SER A 70 4.93 -26.87 -3.69
N GLY A 71 3.83 -27.28 -3.06
CA GLY A 71 3.71 -27.46 -1.59
C GLY A 71 4.58 -28.57 -0.98
N ARG A 72 5.83 -28.71 -1.41
CA ARG A 72 6.86 -29.57 -0.84
C ARG A 72 7.81 -28.67 -0.07
N SER A 73 7.44 -28.34 1.17
CA SER A 73 8.39 -27.79 2.13
C SER A 73 9.61 -28.73 2.18
N PRO A 74 10.86 -28.23 2.11
CA PRO A 74 11.99 -29.04 2.54
C PRO A 74 11.72 -29.40 4.00
N SER A 75 11.68 -30.70 4.30
CA SER A 75 11.60 -31.17 5.68
C SER A 75 12.75 -30.54 6.46
N VAL A 76 12.41 -29.65 7.39
CA VAL A 76 13.35 -29.24 8.43
C VAL A 76 13.50 -30.45 9.33
N THR A 77 14.47 -31.30 9.03
CA THR A 77 14.97 -32.29 9.98
C THR A 77 15.90 -31.53 10.92
N ALA A 78 15.49 -31.45 12.18
CA ALA A 78 16.31 -30.96 13.29
C ALA A 78 17.51 -31.89 13.54
#